data_AF-A0A3M8RVF5-F1
#
_entry.id   AF-A0A3M8RVF5-F1
#
_cell.length_a   1.000
_cell.length_b   1.000
_cell.length_c   1.000
_cell.angle_alpha   90.00
_cell.angle_beta   90.00
_cell.angle_gamma   90.00
#
_symmetry.space_group_name_H-M   'P 1'
#
loop_
_entity.id
_entity.type
_entity.pdbx_description
1 polymer ?
#
loop_
_entity_poly.entity_id
_entity_poly.type
_entity_poly.pdbx_seq_one_letter_code
_entity_poly.pdbx_strand_id
1 'polypeptide(L)'
;MKITARNQEIKNYIIYLSMLSLVVILRRPDAILHPELWAEDGVLWYTQAYNSGFPSLFMPENGYLQTISRIAALAAQPFPIYYVPYIFAVFAFCAQMLPVALLLSRRFDSIIPDKKIRIIISIIYVLMPNSYEVNMNLTNAQWHLALVLFLLLVGNSQKRYNISDYMLMVVAGLSGPFSVLLSPVAMIEWYRNKFSGDYLRYVIALSCAAVQAVFIVASMMQTRSAESLGASMDNFVHIIVNNIFVGGLLGNVENLLQKALVGNYYAVFAFFSIILVLAFFRGPLAYKEFSLFSLCVILSALISPMISLTEPQWPLMAIFGIGDRYYVIPIISMLVGFVVLSADKNIILKSIGRFLLVSMFCAVPFNFSYPNYVRTGFYKEAMYFAGAPRGTVVKFDENPSGWNFALTKK
;
A
#
# COMPACT_ATOMS: atom_id res chain seq x y z
N MET A 1 -11.38 16.47 -35.86
CA MET A 1 -11.70 17.00 -34.51
C MET A 1 -11.72 15.92 -33.41
N LYS A 2 -12.52 14.84 -33.51
CA LYS A 2 -12.57 13.76 -32.49
C LYS A 2 -11.24 13.00 -32.28
N ILE A 3 -10.49 12.74 -33.35
CA ILE A 3 -9.17 12.06 -33.29
C ILE A 3 -8.14 12.94 -32.55
N THR A 4 -8.13 14.24 -32.84
CA THR A 4 -7.24 15.22 -32.22
C THR A 4 -7.49 15.33 -30.71
N ALA A 5 -8.76 15.35 -30.29
CA ALA A 5 -9.13 15.38 -28.87
C ALA A 5 -8.71 14.10 -28.11
N ARG A 6 -8.93 12.92 -28.71
CA ARG A 6 -8.48 11.64 -28.13
C ARG A 6 -6.96 11.57 -27.97
N ASN A 7 -6.22 12.01 -28.98
CA ASN A 7 -4.76 12.05 -28.93
C ASN A 7 -4.26 13.01 -27.85
N GLN A 8 -4.92 14.16 -27.69
CA GLN A 8 -4.57 15.12 -26.63
C GLN A 8 -4.81 14.54 -25.23
N GLU A 9 -5.91 13.81 -25.03
CA GLU A 9 -6.19 13.16 -23.75
C GLU A 9 -5.16 12.08 -23.39
N ILE A 10 -4.77 11.24 -24.36
CA ILE A 10 -3.72 10.22 -24.19
C ILE A 10 -2.40 10.90 -23.87
N LYS A 11 -2.05 11.97 -24.59
CA LYS A 11 -0.82 12.76 -24.33
C LYS A 11 -0.82 13.30 -22.91
N ASN A 12 -1.90 13.94 -22.47
CA ASN A 12 -2.02 14.48 -21.11
C ASN A 12 -1.92 13.38 -20.06
N TYR A 13 -2.56 12.22 -20.30
CA TYR A 13 -2.47 11.06 -19.40
C TYR A 13 -1.02 10.60 -19.21
N ILE A 14 -0.29 10.42 -20.32
CA ILE A 14 1.12 10.01 -20.30
C ILE A 14 1.96 11.05 -19.55
N ILE A 15 1.77 12.35 -19.84
CA ILE A 15 2.50 13.42 -19.15
C ILE A 15 2.30 13.35 -17.63
N TYR A 16 1.06 13.26 -17.16
CA TYR A 16 0.79 13.21 -15.71
C TYR A 16 1.34 11.94 -15.07
N LEU A 17 1.20 10.79 -15.73
CA LEU A 17 1.74 9.54 -15.24
C LEU A 17 3.27 9.57 -15.15
N SER A 18 3.95 10.12 -16.16
CA SER A 18 5.40 10.30 -16.18
C SER A 18 5.88 11.29 -15.12
N MET A 19 5.17 12.41 -14.91
CA MET A 19 5.50 13.36 -13.85
C MET A 19 5.39 12.73 -12.47
N LEU A 20 4.30 12.01 -12.19
CA LEU A 20 4.10 11.34 -10.89
C LEU A 20 5.08 10.18 -10.69
N SER A 21 5.43 9.47 -11.77
CA SER A 21 6.51 8.48 -11.75
C SER A 21 7.83 9.11 -11.33
N LEU A 22 8.18 10.26 -11.92
CA LEU A 22 9.40 10.99 -11.56
C LEU A 22 9.38 11.42 -10.09
N VAL A 23 8.23 11.83 -9.56
CA VAL A 23 8.10 12.16 -8.14
C VAL A 23 8.42 10.95 -7.25
N VAL A 24 7.87 9.76 -7.56
CA VAL A 24 8.21 8.52 -6.82
C VAL A 24 9.71 8.22 -6.87
N ILE A 25 10.32 8.34 -8.05
CA ILE A 25 11.75 8.10 -8.26
C ILE A 25 12.61 9.08 -7.45
N LEU A 26 12.27 10.37 -7.49
CA LEU A 26 12.99 11.41 -6.75
C LEU A 26 12.83 11.31 -5.23
N ARG A 27 11.73 10.67 -4.77
CA ARG A 27 11.47 10.42 -3.34
C ARG A 27 12.43 9.40 -2.73
N ARG A 28 12.87 8.43 -3.54
CA ARG A 28 13.71 7.29 -3.12
C ARG A 28 14.65 6.84 -4.26
N PRO A 29 15.63 7.68 -4.66
CA PRO A 29 16.48 7.39 -5.81
C PRO A 29 17.40 6.18 -5.59
N ASP A 30 17.78 5.90 -4.34
CA ASP A 30 18.58 4.74 -3.94
C ASP A 30 17.89 3.42 -4.31
N ALA A 31 16.57 3.32 -4.18
CA ALA A 31 15.81 2.13 -4.53
C ALA A 31 15.83 1.77 -6.03
N ILE A 32 16.39 2.64 -6.88
CA ILE A 32 16.52 2.39 -8.33
C ILE A 32 17.98 2.35 -8.76
N LEU A 33 18.78 3.31 -8.28
CA LEU A 33 20.19 3.40 -8.63
C LEU A 33 21.00 2.29 -7.96
N HIS A 34 20.61 1.93 -6.73
CA HIS A 34 21.33 1.03 -5.85
C HIS A 34 20.36 0.18 -5.00
N PRO A 35 19.43 -0.57 -5.61
CA PRO A 35 18.41 -1.33 -4.90
C PRO A 35 19.03 -2.38 -3.96
N GLU A 36 18.38 -2.58 -2.82
CA GLU A 36 18.69 -3.60 -1.83
C GLU A 36 17.42 -4.43 -1.56
N LEU A 37 17.60 -5.66 -1.06
CA LEU A 37 16.47 -6.49 -0.61
C LEU A 37 15.98 -6.00 0.75
N TRP A 38 14.67 -6.14 0.98
CA TRP A 38 14.02 -5.76 2.22
C TRP A 38 13.16 -6.88 2.83
N ALA A 39 13.45 -7.19 4.09
CA ALA A 39 12.78 -8.13 4.97
C ALA A 39 12.55 -9.47 4.28
N GLU A 40 11.31 -9.82 3.97
CA GLU A 40 10.94 -11.11 3.40
C GLU A 40 11.46 -11.35 1.97
N ASP A 41 11.98 -10.32 1.30
CA ASP A 41 12.45 -10.36 -0.09
C ASP A 41 13.41 -11.52 -0.40
N GLY A 42 14.55 -11.59 0.29
CA GLY A 42 15.54 -12.64 0.10
C GLY A 42 15.19 -13.92 0.84
N VAL A 43 14.96 -13.80 2.15
CA VAL A 43 14.74 -14.95 3.04
C VAL A 43 13.51 -15.78 2.71
N LEU A 44 12.42 -15.18 2.25
CA LEU A 44 11.19 -15.91 1.92
C LEU A 44 10.94 -15.92 0.42
N TRP A 45 10.73 -14.77 -0.22
CA TRP A 45 10.22 -14.74 -1.60
C TRP A 45 11.22 -15.36 -2.57
N TYR A 46 12.44 -14.84 -2.59
CA TYR A 46 13.47 -15.31 -3.51
C TYR A 46 13.94 -16.73 -3.17
N THR A 47 14.22 -17.02 -1.89
CA THR A 47 14.71 -18.34 -1.45
C THR A 47 13.70 -19.46 -1.74
N GLN A 48 12.41 -19.23 -1.48
CA GLN A 48 11.39 -20.24 -1.77
C GLN A 48 11.16 -20.42 -3.28
N ALA A 49 11.23 -19.35 -4.07
CA ALA A 49 11.19 -19.45 -5.53
C ALA A 49 12.41 -20.20 -6.08
N TYR A 50 13.60 -19.94 -5.53
CA TYR A 50 14.84 -20.62 -5.90
C TYR A 50 14.80 -22.11 -5.59
N ASN A 51 14.27 -22.48 -4.42
CA ASN A 51 14.22 -23.86 -3.98
C ASN A 51 13.10 -24.66 -4.64
N SER A 52 11.89 -24.09 -4.70
CA SER A 52 10.66 -24.80 -5.04
C SER A 52 10.08 -24.43 -6.40
N GLY A 53 10.57 -23.38 -7.06
CA GLY A 53 10.04 -22.92 -8.35
C GLY A 53 8.57 -22.49 -8.26
N PHE A 54 7.80 -22.78 -9.31
CA PHE A 54 6.39 -22.40 -9.44
C PHE A 54 5.50 -22.73 -8.22
N PRO A 55 5.63 -23.91 -7.57
CA PRO A 55 4.95 -24.21 -6.30
C PRO A 55 5.06 -23.13 -5.22
N SER A 56 6.11 -22.30 -5.23
CA SER A 56 6.25 -21.20 -4.27
C SER A 56 5.06 -20.23 -4.30
N LEU A 57 4.34 -20.07 -5.42
CA LEU A 57 3.14 -19.21 -5.51
C LEU A 57 2.03 -19.57 -4.54
N PHE A 58 1.93 -20.83 -4.14
CA PHE A 58 0.87 -21.35 -3.27
C PHE A 58 1.31 -21.48 -1.81
N MET A 59 2.52 -21.04 -1.47
CA MET A 59 3.00 -21.03 -0.10
C MET A 59 2.44 -19.79 0.62
N PRO A 60 1.61 -19.94 1.66
CA PRO A 60 1.16 -18.80 2.44
C PRO A 60 2.30 -18.27 3.30
N GLU A 61 2.23 -17.00 3.66
CA GLU A 61 3.09 -16.37 4.67
C GLU A 61 2.20 -15.55 5.60
N ASN A 62 2.41 -15.63 6.91
CA ASN A 62 1.56 -14.97 7.92
C ASN A 62 0.04 -15.21 7.73
N GLY A 63 -0.34 -16.35 7.15
CA GLY A 63 -1.73 -16.75 6.97
C GLY A 63 -2.41 -16.33 5.68
N TYR A 64 -1.68 -15.84 4.69
CA TYR A 64 -2.26 -15.49 3.40
C TYR A 64 -1.24 -15.62 2.26
N LEU A 65 -1.74 -15.68 1.03
CA LEU A 65 -0.88 -15.67 -0.16
C LEU A 65 -0.32 -14.27 -0.43
N GLN A 66 0.92 -14.23 -0.91
CA GLN A 66 1.66 -13.03 -1.29
C GLN A 66 2.05 -13.09 -2.78
N THR A 67 1.03 -13.15 -3.62
CA THR A 67 1.17 -13.51 -5.04
C THR A 67 2.12 -12.57 -5.79
N ILE A 68 2.04 -11.25 -5.60
CA ILE A 68 2.90 -10.29 -6.30
C ILE A 68 4.38 -10.49 -5.99
N SER A 69 4.73 -10.66 -4.71
CA SER A 69 6.11 -10.85 -4.27
C SER A 69 6.69 -12.15 -4.82
N ARG A 70 5.86 -13.20 -4.85
CA ARG A 70 6.23 -14.51 -5.39
C ARG A 70 6.33 -14.53 -6.92
N ILE A 71 5.48 -13.78 -7.63
CA ILE A 71 5.62 -13.58 -9.08
C ILE A 71 6.94 -12.86 -9.39
N ALA A 72 7.27 -11.80 -8.66
CA ALA A 72 8.53 -11.09 -8.84
C ALA A 72 9.74 -11.99 -8.55
N ALA A 73 9.68 -12.79 -7.48
CA ALA A 73 10.70 -13.79 -7.15
C ALA A 73 10.90 -14.85 -8.24
N LEU A 74 9.81 -15.35 -8.82
CA LEU A 74 9.85 -16.29 -9.95
C LEU A 74 10.40 -15.64 -11.22
N ALA A 75 9.98 -14.41 -11.51
CA ALA A 75 10.48 -13.64 -12.65
C ALA A 75 11.98 -13.34 -12.53
N ALA A 76 12.53 -13.30 -11.32
CA ALA A 76 13.95 -13.09 -11.07
C ALA A 76 14.82 -14.34 -11.25
N GLN A 77 14.25 -15.56 -11.16
CA GLN A 77 15.03 -16.82 -11.22
C GLN A 77 15.88 -17.02 -12.49
N PRO A 78 15.46 -16.57 -13.69
CA PRO A 78 16.28 -16.71 -14.89
C PRO A 78 17.54 -15.83 -14.89
N PHE A 79 17.65 -14.87 -13.96
CA PHE A 79 18.72 -13.89 -13.93
C PHE A 79 19.74 -14.21 -12.83
N PRO A 80 21.01 -13.81 -13.01
CA PRO A 80 21.97 -13.82 -11.92
C PRO A 80 21.46 -13.09 -10.68
N ILE A 81 21.76 -13.62 -9.50
CA ILE A 81 21.19 -13.14 -8.22
C ILE A 81 21.45 -11.65 -7.94
N TYR A 82 22.53 -11.07 -8.47
CA TYR A 82 22.80 -9.63 -8.32
C TYR A 82 21.77 -8.72 -9.03
N TYR A 83 20.94 -9.25 -9.94
CA TYR A 83 19.82 -8.52 -10.54
C TYR A 83 18.52 -8.57 -9.73
N VAL A 84 18.43 -9.43 -8.71
CA VAL A 84 17.19 -9.64 -7.94
C VAL A 84 16.66 -8.34 -7.32
N PRO A 85 17.47 -7.50 -6.65
CA PRO A 85 16.97 -6.25 -6.08
C PRO A 85 16.39 -5.30 -7.14
N TYR A 86 16.99 -5.25 -8.34
CA TYR A 86 16.49 -4.43 -9.45
C TYR A 86 15.14 -4.93 -9.96
N ILE A 87 14.98 -6.24 -10.13
CA ILE A 87 13.71 -6.82 -10.58
C ILE A 87 12.63 -6.54 -9.52
N PHE A 88 12.95 -6.69 -8.24
CA PHE A 88 12.02 -6.43 -7.14
C PHE A 88 11.61 -4.96 -7.09
N ALA A 89 12.56 -4.04 -7.26
CA ALA A 89 12.30 -2.60 -7.36
C ALA A 89 11.37 -2.26 -8.53
N VAL A 90 11.53 -2.88 -9.70
CA VAL A 90 10.62 -2.68 -10.86
C VAL A 90 9.20 -3.13 -10.52
N PHE A 91 9.02 -4.30 -9.90
CA PHE A 91 7.70 -4.78 -9.50
C PHE A 91 7.07 -3.87 -8.42
N ALA A 92 7.86 -3.42 -7.44
CA ALA A 92 7.40 -2.49 -6.41
C ALA A 92 6.97 -1.15 -7.01
N PHE A 93 7.76 -0.58 -7.92
CA PHE A 93 7.43 0.64 -8.67
C PHE A 93 6.14 0.49 -9.47
N CYS A 94 6.01 -0.61 -10.22
CA CYS A 94 4.80 -0.89 -10.99
C CYS A 94 3.57 -1.02 -10.09
N ALA A 95 3.67 -1.77 -8.98
CA ALA A 95 2.60 -1.90 -8.00
C ALA A 95 2.18 -0.53 -7.43
N GLN A 96 3.14 0.31 -7.08
CA GLN A 96 2.90 1.65 -6.56
C GLN A 96 2.26 2.59 -7.60
N MET A 97 2.62 2.49 -8.89
CA MET A 97 2.07 3.37 -9.94
C MET A 97 0.72 2.92 -10.50
N LEU A 98 0.30 1.66 -10.29
CA LEU A 98 -0.98 1.15 -10.79
C LEU A 98 -2.21 1.92 -10.26
N PRO A 99 -2.33 2.25 -8.95
CA PRO A 99 -3.43 3.09 -8.46
C PRO A 99 -3.53 4.44 -9.19
N VAL A 100 -2.40 5.10 -9.44
CA VAL A 100 -2.32 6.37 -10.18
C VAL A 100 -2.79 6.17 -11.63
N ALA A 101 -2.28 5.14 -12.30
CA ALA A 101 -2.65 4.83 -13.67
C ALA A 101 -4.14 4.56 -13.82
N LEU A 102 -4.75 3.85 -12.87
CA LEU A 102 -6.19 3.57 -12.84
C LEU A 102 -7.01 4.82 -12.56
N LEU A 103 -6.62 5.61 -11.56
CA LEU A 103 -7.35 6.81 -11.15
C LEU A 103 -7.38 7.87 -12.26
N LEU A 104 -6.27 8.07 -12.97
CA LEU A 104 -6.18 9.02 -14.08
C LEU A 104 -6.87 8.54 -15.36
N SER A 105 -7.28 7.26 -15.42
CA SER A 105 -7.94 6.69 -16.59
C SER A 105 -9.41 7.13 -16.71
N ARG A 106 -10.00 6.89 -17.89
CA ARG A 106 -11.42 7.16 -18.15
C ARG A 106 -12.39 6.34 -17.30
N ARG A 107 -11.91 5.29 -16.63
CA ARG A 107 -12.66 4.45 -15.68
C ARG A 107 -13.37 5.27 -14.59
N PHE A 108 -12.79 6.40 -14.22
CA PHE A 108 -13.31 7.27 -13.17
C PHE A 108 -14.04 8.51 -13.69
N ASP A 109 -14.27 8.67 -15.00
CA ASP A 109 -14.93 9.86 -15.55
C ASP A 109 -16.37 10.06 -15.01
N SER A 110 -17.08 8.98 -14.70
CA SER A 110 -18.43 9.05 -14.12
C SER A 110 -18.46 9.13 -12.60
N ILE A 111 -17.35 8.84 -11.92
CA ILE A 111 -17.26 8.76 -10.46
C ILE A 111 -16.62 10.03 -9.90
N ILE A 112 -15.52 10.46 -10.52
CA ILE A 112 -14.80 11.70 -10.25
C ILE A 112 -14.65 12.46 -11.58
N PRO A 113 -15.70 13.15 -12.05
CA PRO A 113 -15.68 13.81 -13.36
C PRO A 113 -14.56 14.83 -13.51
N ASP A 114 -14.28 15.58 -12.44
CA ASP A 114 -13.20 16.57 -12.46
C ASP A 114 -11.81 15.89 -12.46
N LYS A 115 -11.12 16.01 -13.59
CA LYS A 115 -9.76 15.50 -13.76
C LYS A 115 -8.75 16.17 -12.82
N LYS A 116 -8.96 17.42 -12.42
CA LYS A 116 -8.09 18.10 -11.45
C LYS A 116 -8.15 17.41 -10.09
N ILE A 117 -9.34 17.02 -9.65
CA ILE A 117 -9.52 16.27 -8.39
C ILE A 117 -8.79 14.92 -8.46
N ARG A 118 -8.91 14.19 -9.58
CA ARG A 118 -8.18 12.93 -9.79
C ARG A 118 -6.65 13.11 -9.75
N ILE A 119 -6.14 14.20 -10.33
CA ILE A 119 -4.73 14.56 -10.25
C ILE A 119 -4.32 14.90 -8.82
N ILE A 120 -5.12 15.69 -8.09
CA ILE A 120 -4.84 16.05 -6.68
C ILE A 120 -4.78 14.78 -5.81
N ILE A 121 -5.73 13.87 -5.95
CA ILE A 121 -5.73 12.60 -5.19
C ILE A 121 -4.50 11.75 -5.57
N SER A 122 -4.11 11.73 -6.84
CA SER A 122 -2.89 11.02 -7.28
C SER A 122 -1.62 11.65 -6.70
N ILE A 123 -1.55 12.99 -6.64
CA ILE A 123 -0.45 13.73 -6.00
C ILE A 123 -0.41 13.42 -4.51
N ILE A 124 -1.55 13.46 -3.82
CA ILE A 124 -1.67 13.10 -2.40
C ILE A 124 -1.13 11.70 -2.16
N TYR A 125 -1.55 10.71 -2.95
CA TYR A 125 -1.09 9.32 -2.81
C TYR A 125 0.44 9.18 -2.99
N VAL A 126 1.04 9.88 -3.95
CA VAL A 126 2.49 9.80 -4.21
C VAL A 126 3.31 10.59 -3.19
N LEU A 127 2.77 11.71 -2.68
CA LEU A 127 3.47 12.61 -1.76
C LEU A 127 3.10 12.43 -0.29
N MET A 128 2.17 11.51 0.04
CA MET A 128 1.71 11.36 1.42
C MET A 128 2.89 11.10 2.35
N PRO A 129 2.98 11.83 3.46
CA PRO A 129 3.98 11.55 4.46
C PRO A 129 3.67 10.22 5.16
N ASN A 130 4.58 9.76 6.02
CA ASN A 130 4.42 8.53 6.81
C ASN A 130 4.11 7.26 5.98
N SER A 131 4.84 7.09 4.88
CA SER A 131 4.69 5.96 3.96
C SER A 131 6.03 5.33 3.55
N TYR A 132 7.05 5.49 4.41
CA TYR A 132 8.42 5.04 4.14
C TYR A 132 8.50 3.54 3.85
N GLU A 133 7.83 2.73 4.67
CA GLU A 133 7.88 1.27 4.57
C GLU A 133 7.31 0.72 3.25
N VAL A 134 6.32 1.41 2.66
CA VAL A 134 5.62 0.94 1.46
C VAL A 134 6.17 1.51 0.16
N ASN A 135 6.98 2.56 0.23
CA ASN A 135 7.51 3.23 -0.95
C ASN A 135 8.60 2.39 -1.60
N MET A 136 8.42 2.01 -2.87
CA MET A 136 9.40 1.22 -3.64
C MET A 136 9.85 -0.08 -2.96
N ASN A 137 8.98 -0.70 -2.15
CA ASN A 137 9.26 -1.91 -1.39
C ASN A 137 8.34 -3.06 -1.84
N LEU A 138 8.92 -4.16 -2.34
CA LEU A 138 8.16 -5.26 -2.91
C LEU A 138 7.36 -6.02 -1.84
N THR A 139 7.97 -6.34 -0.70
CA THR A 139 7.31 -7.00 0.43
C THR A 139 6.03 -6.26 0.85
N ASN A 140 6.03 -4.93 0.71
CA ASN A 140 4.88 -4.08 1.00
C ASN A 140 4.02 -3.70 -0.22
N ALA A 141 4.28 -4.27 -1.41
CA ALA A 141 3.52 -3.95 -2.62
C ALA A 141 2.02 -4.31 -2.52
N GLN A 142 1.67 -5.27 -1.65
CA GLN A 142 0.28 -5.65 -1.36
C GLN A 142 -0.61 -4.47 -0.93
N TRP A 143 -0.07 -3.46 -0.24
CA TRP A 143 -0.83 -2.28 0.18
C TRP A 143 -1.29 -1.43 -1.01
N HIS A 144 -0.43 -1.30 -2.03
CA HIS A 144 -0.79 -0.62 -3.28
C HIS A 144 -1.77 -1.45 -4.10
N LEU A 145 -1.60 -2.78 -4.12
CA LEU A 145 -2.52 -3.68 -4.79
C LEU A 145 -3.91 -3.73 -4.12
N ALA A 146 -3.99 -3.49 -2.82
CA ALA A 146 -5.27 -3.33 -2.14
C ALA A 146 -6.06 -2.13 -2.69
N LEU A 147 -5.37 -1.01 -2.94
CA LEU A 147 -5.96 0.16 -3.61
C LEU A 147 -6.33 -0.15 -5.05
N VAL A 148 -5.49 -0.88 -5.79
CA VAL A 148 -5.81 -1.36 -7.15
C VAL A 148 -7.11 -2.15 -7.15
N LEU A 149 -7.25 -3.13 -6.23
CA LEU A 149 -8.45 -3.96 -6.13
C LEU A 149 -9.69 -3.12 -5.83
N PHE A 150 -9.60 -2.19 -4.87
CA PHE A 150 -10.67 -1.24 -4.58
C PHE A 150 -11.06 -0.42 -5.81
N LEU A 151 -10.08 0.16 -6.52
CA LEU A 151 -10.32 0.99 -7.71
C LEU A 151 -10.93 0.19 -8.88
N LEU A 152 -10.61 -1.10 -9.02
CA LEU A 152 -11.21 -1.99 -10.02
C LEU A 152 -12.64 -2.39 -9.67
N LEU A 153 -12.96 -2.53 -8.39
CA LEU A 153 -14.32 -2.82 -7.90
C LEU A 153 -15.28 -1.64 -8.15
N VAL A 154 -14.86 -0.43 -7.81
CA VAL A 154 -15.70 0.78 -7.89
C VAL A 154 -15.67 1.42 -9.27
N GLY A 155 -14.52 1.40 -9.95
CA GLY A 155 -14.31 2.02 -11.24
C GLY A 155 -15.08 1.34 -12.39
N ASN A 156 -15.59 2.10 -13.36
CA ASN A 156 -16.35 1.52 -14.48
C ASN A 156 -15.45 0.93 -15.57
N SER A 157 -15.54 -0.38 -15.79
CA SER A 157 -14.82 -1.02 -16.89
C SER A 157 -15.25 -0.45 -18.24
N GLN A 158 -14.26 -0.17 -19.10
CA GLN A 158 -14.50 0.34 -20.45
C GLN A 158 -14.90 -0.78 -21.42
N LYS A 159 -14.73 -2.04 -21.01
CA LYS A 159 -15.06 -3.24 -21.79
C LYS A 159 -15.90 -4.17 -20.93
N ARG A 160 -16.93 -4.80 -21.52
CA ARG A 160 -17.76 -5.78 -20.82
C ARG A 160 -16.95 -6.94 -20.23
N TYR A 161 -15.91 -7.36 -20.94
CA TYR A 161 -14.94 -8.36 -20.48
C TYR A 161 -13.54 -7.79 -20.66
N ASN A 162 -12.85 -7.58 -19.55
CA ASN A 162 -11.49 -7.06 -19.58
C ASN A 162 -10.53 -8.03 -18.89
N ILE A 163 -9.94 -8.93 -19.68
CA ILE A 163 -9.04 -9.97 -19.16
C ILE A 163 -7.88 -9.39 -18.35
N SER A 164 -7.35 -8.22 -18.73
CA SER A 164 -6.28 -7.57 -17.98
C SER A 164 -6.74 -7.11 -16.60
N ASP A 165 -7.98 -6.60 -16.48
CA ASP A 165 -8.54 -6.23 -15.18
C ASP A 165 -8.74 -7.49 -14.34
N TYR A 166 -9.26 -8.57 -14.92
CA TYR A 166 -9.47 -9.84 -14.21
C TYR A 166 -8.15 -10.45 -13.70
N MET A 167 -7.12 -10.50 -14.54
CA MET A 167 -5.79 -10.96 -14.13
C MET A 167 -5.22 -10.08 -13.02
N LEU A 168 -5.34 -8.76 -13.14
CA LEU A 168 -4.88 -7.82 -12.12
C LEU A 168 -5.66 -7.97 -10.81
N MET A 169 -6.97 -8.23 -10.87
CA MET A 169 -7.80 -8.50 -9.68
C MET A 169 -7.42 -9.81 -9.00
N VAL A 170 -7.07 -10.87 -9.75
CA VAL A 170 -6.58 -12.12 -9.16
C VAL A 170 -5.24 -11.89 -8.46
N VAL A 171 -4.28 -11.23 -9.13
CA VAL A 171 -2.98 -10.92 -8.52
C VAL A 171 -3.14 -10.05 -7.28
N ALA A 172 -3.93 -8.98 -7.35
CA ALA A 172 -4.18 -8.10 -6.22
C ALA A 172 -4.98 -8.77 -5.10
N GLY A 173 -6.01 -9.54 -5.44
CA GLY A 173 -6.86 -10.23 -4.47
C GLY A 173 -6.19 -11.39 -3.75
N LEU A 174 -5.15 -11.98 -4.35
CA LEU A 174 -4.30 -13.02 -3.75
C LEU A 174 -2.95 -12.49 -3.26
N SER A 175 -2.79 -11.17 -3.15
CA SER A 175 -1.61 -10.52 -2.56
C SER A 175 -2.01 -9.81 -1.28
N GLY A 176 -1.96 -10.54 -0.17
CA GLY A 176 -2.41 -10.03 1.12
C GLY A 176 -3.86 -10.36 1.48
N PRO A 177 -4.29 -10.01 2.70
CA PRO A 177 -5.63 -10.32 3.21
C PRO A 177 -6.72 -9.37 2.68
N PHE A 178 -6.36 -8.39 1.83
CA PHE A 178 -7.22 -7.26 1.49
C PHE A 178 -8.49 -7.61 0.72
N SER A 179 -8.51 -8.72 -0.04
CA SER A 179 -9.74 -9.18 -0.69
C SER A 179 -10.83 -9.55 0.32
N VAL A 180 -10.45 -10.12 1.47
CA VAL A 180 -11.38 -10.36 2.59
C VAL A 180 -11.92 -9.05 3.13
N LEU A 181 -11.04 -8.08 3.37
CA LEU A 181 -11.41 -6.76 3.90
C LEU A 181 -12.25 -5.93 2.91
N LEU A 182 -12.09 -6.16 1.60
CA LEU A 182 -12.88 -5.54 0.53
C LEU A 182 -14.18 -6.27 0.22
N SER A 183 -14.42 -7.45 0.79
CA SER A 183 -15.63 -8.23 0.50
C SER A 183 -16.94 -7.46 0.77
N PRO A 184 -17.08 -6.60 1.81
CA PRO A 184 -18.28 -5.79 1.97
C PRO A 184 -18.50 -4.81 0.82
N VAL A 185 -17.43 -4.15 0.35
CA VAL A 185 -17.47 -3.23 -0.79
C VAL A 185 -17.83 -3.99 -2.07
N ALA A 186 -17.23 -5.16 -2.29
CA ALA A 186 -17.54 -6.01 -3.44
C ALA A 186 -19.01 -6.47 -3.44
N MET A 187 -19.59 -6.79 -2.27
CA MET A 187 -21.01 -7.15 -2.14
C MET A 187 -21.94 -5.96 -2.41
N ILE A 188 -21.62 -4.77 -1.89
CA ILE A 188 -22.38 -3.54 -2.15
C ILE A 188 -22.39 -3.22 -3.65
N GLU A 189 -21.22 -3.23 -4.28
CA GLU A 189 -21.07 -2.95 -5.70
C GLU A 189 -21.73 -4.03 -6.57
N TRP A 190 -21.65 -5.32 -6.18
CA TRP A 190 -22.37 -6.39 -6.86
C TRP A 190 -23.88 -6.17 -6.80
N TYR A 191 -24.44 -5.88 -5.62
CA TYR A 191 -25.88 -5.66 -5.47
C TYR A 191 -26.37 -4.50 -6.35
N ARG A 192 -25.61 -3.40 -6.39
CA ARG A 192 -25.94 -2.21 -7.19
C ARG A 192 -25.83 -2.44 -8.70
N ASN A 193 -24.87 -3.25 -9.12
CA ASN A 193 -24.55 -3.46 -10.53
C ASN A 193 -24.83 -4.90 -11.00
N LYS A 194 -25.72 -5.62 -10.32
CA LYS A 194 -25.99 -7.05 -10.56
C LYS A 194 -26.40 -7.36 -12.01
N PHE A 195 -27.10 -6.42 -12.64
CA PHE A 195 -27.54 -6.51 -14.03
C PHE A 195 -26.59 -5.87 -15.03
N SER A 196 -25.46 -5.33 -14.57
CA SER A 196 -24.39 -4.89 -15.46
C SER A 196 -23.70 -6.11 -16.10
N GLY A 197 -23.24 -5.96 -17.33
CA GLY A 197 -22.61 -7.06 -18.07
C GLY A 197 -21.24 -7.52 -17.54
N ASP A 198 -20.70 -6.88 -16.50
CA ASP A 198 -19.36 -7.09 -15.93
C ASP A 198 -19.43 -7.52 -14.45
N TYR A 199 -20.36 -8.41 -14.10
CA TYR A 199 -20.48 -8.95 -12.74
C TYR A 199 -19.28 -9.84 -12.34
N LEU A 200 -18.49 -10.31 -13.31
CA LEU A 200 -17.36 -11.21 -13.08
C LEU A 200 -16.30 -10.61 -12.16
N ARG A 201 -16.09 -9.28 -12.18
CA ARG A 201 -15.16 -8.60 -11.27
C ARG A 201 -15.49 -8.87 -9.80
N TYR A 202 -16.78 -8.89 -9.46
CA TYR A 202 -17.22 -9.13 -8.09
C TYR A 202 -17.06 -10.60 -7.71
N VAL A 203 -17.37 -11.51 -8.62
CA VAL A 203 -17.16 -12.94 -8.43
C VAL A 203 -15.68 -13.22 -8.18
N ILE A 204 -14.78 -12.68 -9.01
CA ILE A 204 -13.32 -12.85 -8.85
C ILE A 204 -12.85 -12.32 -7.49
N ALA A 205 -13.27 -11.11 -7.10
CA ALA A 205 -12.86 -10.54 -5.81
C ALA A 205 -13.34 -11.38 -4.63
N LEU A 206 -14.59 -11.84 -4.65
CA LEU A 206 -15.16 -12.69 -3.61
C LEU A 206 -14.53 -14.10 -3.59
N SER A 207 -14.18 -14.65 -4.75
CA SER A 207 -13.42 -15.91 -4.83
C SER A 207 -12.02 -15.77 -4.24
N CYS A 208 -11.32 -14.66 -4.54
CA CYS A 208 -10.02 -14.37 -3.92
C CYS A 208 -10.16 -14.23 -2.39
N ALA A 209 -11.21 -13.54 -1.93
CA ALA A 209 -11.51 -13.41 -0.51
C ALA A 209 -11.73 -14.78 0.15
N ALA A 210 -12.48 -15.68 -0.48
CA ALA A 210 -12.71 -17.03 0.02
C ALA A 210 -11.38 -17.82 0.12
N VAL A 211 -10.53 -17.75 -0.90
CA VAL A 211 -9.21 -18.40 -0.89
C VAL A 211 -8.34 -17.85 0.26
N GLN A 212 -8.23 -16.54 0.41
CA GLN A 212 -7.44 -15.94 1.49
C GLN A 212 -8.03 -16.27 2.87
N ALA A 213 -9.36 -16.29 3.01
CA ALA A 213 -10.01 -16.69 4.26
C ALA A 213 -9.68 -18.12 4.67
N VAL A 214 -9.58 -19.06 3.71
CA VAL A 214 -9.15 -20.44 3.99
C VAL A 214 -7.73 -20.45 4.57
N PHE A 215 -6.79 -19.73 3.98
CA PHE A 215 -5.42 -19.65 4.50
C PHE A 215 -5.36 -19.00 5.88
N ILE A 216 -6.12 -17.92 6.11
CA ILE A 216 -6.17 -17.22 7.40
C ILE A 216 -6.70 -18.15 8.49
N VAL A 217 -7.79 -18.89 8.22
CA VAL A 217 -8.37 -19.83 9.17
C VAL A 217 -7.44 -21.01 9.41
N ALA A 218 -6.81 -21.55 8.37
CA ALA A 218 -5.87 -22.66 8.49
C ALA A 218 -4.62 -22.28 9.32
N SER A 219 -4.17 -21.03 9.25
CA SER A 219 -2.97 -20.56 9.95
C SER A 219 -3.24 -20.00 11.34
N MET A 220 -4.51 -19.83 11.74
CA MET A 220 -4.88 -19.24 13.05
C MET A 220 -4.23 -19.95 14.25
N MET A 221 -3.89 -21.23 14.11
CA MET A 221 -3.29 -22.03 15.18
C MET A 221 -1.75 -22.04 15.16
N GLN A 222 -1.07 -21.50 14.15
CA GLN A 222 0.37 -21.76 13.93
C GLN A 222 1.26 -20.51 13.79
N THR A 223 0.75 -19.32 13.42
CA THR A 223 1.61 -18.23 12.89
C THR A 223 1.40 -16.85 13.51
N ARG A 224 0.98 -16.74 14.77
CA ARG A 224 0.82 -15.42 15.43
C ARG A 224 1.86 -15.19 16.51
N SER A 225 2.31 -13.94 16.67
CA SER A 225 3.16 -13.54 17.78
C SER A 225 2.52 -14.00 19.09
N ALA A 226 3.27 -14.73 19.92
CA ALA A 226 2.79 -15.14 21.24
C ALA A 226 2.64 -13.96 22.21
N GLU A 227 3.18 -12.80 21.84
CA GLU A 227 3.16 -11.57 22.62
C GLU A 227 1.77 -10.94 22.71
N SER A 228 1.51 -10.30 23.86
CA SER A 228 0.24 -9.63 24.11
C SER A 228 0.05 -8.41 23.21
N LEU A 229 -1.21 -8.04 22.95
CA LEU A 229 -1.50 -6.81 22.21
C LEU A 229 -1.08 -5.54 22.96
N GLY A 230 -1.05 -5.55 24.31
CA GLY A 230 -0.87 -4.33 25.10
C GLY A 230 -1.99 -3.31 24.87
N ALA A 231 -3.20 -3.78 24.58
CA ALA A 231 -4.31 -2.93 24.14
C ALA A 231 -4.84 -2.04 25.28
N SER A 232 -4.95 -0.74 25.01
CA SER A 232 -5.53 0.26 25.91
C SER A 232 -6.15 1.40 25.10
N MET A 233 -7.11 2.12 25.69
CA MET A 233 -7.70 3.30 25.04
C MET A 233 -6.64 4.36 24.75
N ASP A 234 -5.65 4.49 25.63
CA ASP A 234 -4.56 5.43 25.48
C ASP A 234 -3.69 5.09 24.27
N ASN A 235 -3.24 3.83 24.17
CA ASN A 235 -2.48 3.37 23.01
C ASN A 235 -3.29 3.51 21.72
N PHE A 236 -4.59 3.19 21.74
CA PHE A 236 -5.45 3.39 20.58
C PHE A 236 -5.45 4.85 20.11
N VAL A 237 -5.67 5.80 21.02
CA VAL A 237 -5.65 7.23 20.68
C VAL A 237 -4.28 7.66 20.15
N HIS A 238 -3.19 7.21 20.77
CA HIS A 238 -1.84 7.52 20.31
C HIS A 238 -1.54 6.93 18.94
N ILE A 239 -1.93 5.68 18.65
CA ILE A 239 -1.77 5.06 17.33
C ILE A 239 -2.45 5.91 16.25
N ILE A 240 -3.71 6.27 16.46
CA ILE A 240 -4.50 7.03 15.47
C ILE A 240 -3.95 8.46 15.31
N VAL A 241 -3.67 9.15 16.43
CA VAL A 241 -3.18 10.53 16.38
C VAL A 241 -1.78 10.59 15.79
N ASN A 242 -0.84 9.77 16.25
CA ASN A 242 0.55 9.83 15.80
C ASN A 242 0.69 9.39 14.36
N ASN A 243 0.14 8.22 14.00
CA ASN A 243 0.47 7.63 12.72
C ASN A 243 -0.52 7.96 11.60
N ILE A 244 -1.79 8.25 11.91
CA ILE A 244 -2.80 8.58 10.89
C ILE A 244 -2.99 10.09 10.80
N PHE A 245 -3.38 10.75 11.89
CA PHE A 245 -3.75 12.18 11.83
C PHE A 245 -2.54 13.08 11.68
N VAL A 246 -1.64 13.09 12.66
CA VAL A 246 -0.45 13.92 12.68
C VAL A 246 0.56 13.38 11.67
N GLY A 247 0.82 12.07 11.68
CA GLY A 247 1.75 11.42 10.74
C GLY A 247 1.32 11.57 9.29
N GLY A 248 0.04 11.41 8.97
CA GLY A 248 -0.49 11.60 7.63
C GLY A 248 -0.53 13.05 7.15
N LEU A 249 -0.49 14.03 8.06
CA LEU A 249 -0.42 15.45 7.71
C LEU A 249 1.01 15.99 7.68
N LEU A 250 1.82 15.65 8.67
CA LEU A 250 3.10 16.29 8.94
C LEU A 250 4.30 15.35 8.79
N GLY A 251 4.06 14.04 8.65
CA GLY A 251 5.10 13.02 8.65
C GLY A 251 5.69 12.76 10.02
N ASN A 252 6.91 12.21 10.03
CA ASN A 252 7.58 11.94 11.30
C ASN A 252 8.12 13.25 11.87
N VAL A 253 7.47 13.74 12.93
CA VAL A 253 7.78 15.00 13.64
C VAL A 253 8.22 14.74 15.09
N GLU A 254 8.87 13.59 15.32
CA GLU A 254 9.18 12.94 16.60
C GLU A 254 9.52 13.89 17.76
N ASN A 255 10.22 15.00 17.53
CA ASN A 255 10.82 15.78 18.63
C ASN A 255 10.14 17.12 18.99
N LEU A 256 9.41 17.77 18.07
CA LEU A 256 8.83 19.11 18.29
C LEU A 256 7.34 19.07 18.55
N LEU A 257 6.59 18.32 17.73
CA LEU A 257 5.14 18.20 17.88
C LEU A 257 4.75 17.24 18.98
N GLN A 258 5.51 16.16 19.22
CA GLN A 258 5.21 15.22 20.31
C GLN A 258 5.16 15.95 21.66
N LYS A 259 6.08 16.90 21.89
CA LYS A 259 6.10 17.77 23.08
C LYS A 259 4.90 18.73 23.14
N ALA A 260 4.46 19.26 22.00
CA ALA A 260 3.28 20.13 21.92
C ALA A 260 1.95 19.37 22.09
N LEU A 261 1.93 18.08 21.76
CA LEU A 261 0.76 17.21 21.86
C LEU A 261 0.59 16.60 23.26
N VAL A 262 1.61 16.66 24.13
CA VAL A 262 1.52 16.19 25.52
C VAL A 262 0.31 16.82 26.20
N GLY A 263 -0.62 15.98 26.67
CA GLY A 263 -1.87 16.40 27.31
C GLY A 263 -3.03 16.73 26.37
N ASN A 264 -2.83 16.77 25.05
CA ASN A 264 -3.85 17.18 24.07
C ASN A 264 -4.30 16.07 23.11
N TYR A 265 -3.78 14.85 23.23
CA TYR A 265 -4.07 13.72 22.32
C TYR A 265 -5.56 13.47 22.10
N TYR A 266 -6.37 13.43 23.17
CA TYR A 266 -7.81 13.21 23.06
C TYR A 266 -8.55 14.34 22.33
N ALA A 267 -8.12 15.59 22.51
CA ALA A 267 -8.71 16.73 21.81
C ALA A 267 -8.39 16.67 20.31
N VAL A 268 -7.15 16.35 19.95
CA VAL A 268 -6.72 16.16 18.56
C VAL A 268 -7.47 14.98 17.92
N PHE A 269 -7.58 13.87 18.64
CA PHE A 269 -8.35 12.71 18.20
C PHE A 269 -9.81 13.07 17.92
N ALA A 270 -10.47 13.76 18.86
CA ALA A 270 -11.85 14.19 18.72
C ALA A 270 -12.03 15.14 17.53
N PHE A 271 -11.15 16.13 17.38
CA PHE A 271 -11.19 17.09 16.27
C PHE A 271 -11.14 16.38 14.92
N PHE A 272 -10.12 15.55 14.67
CA PHE A 272 -9.99 14.86 13.38
C PHE A 272 -11.10 13.83 13.16
N SER A 273 -11.53 13.13 14.20
CA SER A 273 -12.65 12.18 14.10
C SER A 273 -13.95 12.88 13.67
N ILE A 274 -14.25 14.06 14.24
CA ILE A 274 -15.42 14.87 13.83
C ILE A 274 -15.29 15.29 12.35
N ILE A 275 -14.11 15.76 11.93
CA ILE A 275 -13.86 16.14 10.54
C ILE A 275 -14.08 14.96 9.59
N LEU A 276 -13.61 13.77 9.94
CA LEU A 276 -13.79 12.56 9.13
C LEU A 276 -15.24 12.11 9.06
N VAL A 277 -15.98 12.18 10.17
CA VAL A 277 -17.42 11.90 10.19
C VAL A 277 -18.17 12.88 9.29
N LEU A 278 -17.84 14.17 9.36
CA LEU A 278 -18.41 15.18 8.46
C LEU A 278 -18.08 14.88 7.00
N ALA A 279 -16.82 14.56 6.69
CA ALA A 279 -16.40 14.17 5.34
C ALA A 279 -17.18 12.94 4.84
N PHE A 280 -17.40 11.94 5.69
CA PHE A 280 -18.15 10.73 5.36
C PHE A 280 -19.59 11.06 4.96
N PHE A 281 -20.29 11.88 5.74
CA PHE A 281 -21.67 12.26 5.43
C PHE A 281 -21.79 13.18 4.21
N ARG A 282 -20.81 14.05 3.98
CA ARG A 282 -20.78 14.97 2.82
C ARG A 282 -20.25 14.33 1.53
N GLY A 283 -19.49 13.25 1.65
CA GLY A 283 -18.80 12.64 0.53
C GLY A 283 -19.68 11.81 -0.41
N PRO A 284 -19.21 11.61 -1.66
CA PRO A 284 -19.87 10.73 -2.62
C PRO A 284 -19.80 9.27 -2.15
N LEU A 285 -20.63 8.41 -2.74
CA LEU A 285 -20.70 7.00 -2.37
C LEU A 285 -19.35 6.27 -2.48
N ALA A 286 -18.57 6.54 -3.53
CA ALA A 286 -17.23 5.97 -3.69
C ALA A 286 -16.30 6.31 -2.52
N TYR A 287 -16.42 7.51 -1.93
CA TYR A 287 -15.65 7.89 -0.74
C TYR A 287 -16.15 7.15 0.52
N LYS A 288 -17.45 6.91 0.64
CA LYS A 288 -18.03 6.14 1.75
C LYS A 288 -17.58 4.67 1.69
N GLU A 289 -17.56 4.07 0.50
CA GLU A 289 -17.04 2.72 0.27
C GLU A 289 -15.54 2.64 0.58
N PHE A 290 -14.76 3.67 0.18
CA PHE A 290 -13.34 3.74 0.52
C PHE A 290 -13.11 3.89 2.03
N SER A 291 -13.93 4.71 2.70
CA SER A 291 -13.88 4.90 4.16
C SER A 291 -14.24 3.61 4.90
N LEU A 292 -15.22 2.84 4.41
CA LEU A 292 -15.55 1.52 4.95
C LEU A 292 -14.38 0.55 4.81
N PHE A 293 -13.78 0.48 3.61
CA PHE A 293 -12.59 -0.33 3.40
C PHE A 293 -11.43 0.07 4.32
N SER A 294 -11.16 1.37 4.42
CA SER A 294 -10.17 1.93 5.34
C SER A 294 -10.44 1.54 6.79
N LEU A 295 -11.70 1.56 7.23
CA LEU A 295 -12.10 1.14 8.58
C LEU A 295 -11.81 -0.35 8.80
N CYS A 296 -12.13 -1.21 7.82
CA CYS A 296 -11.81 -2.64 7.89
C CYS A 296 -10.29 -2.88 7.98
N VAL A 297 -9.48 -2.11 7.24
CA VAL A 297 -8.01 -2.19 7.30
C VAL A 297 -7.48 -1.82 8.69
N ILE A 298 -7.87 -0.68 9.26
CA ILE A 298 -7.35 -0.28 10.57
C ILE A 298 -7.84 -1.20 11.69
N LEU A 299 -9.09 -1.67 11.64
CA LEU A 299 -9.59 -2.65 12.61
C LEU A 299 -8.82 -3.97 12.53
N SER A 300 -8.55 -4.47 11.32
CA SER A 300 -7.73 -5.67 11.13
C SER A 300 -6.30 -5.48 11.65
N ALA A 301 -5.70 -4.31 11.40
CA ALA A 301 -4.37 -3.97 11.90
C ALA A 301 -4.31 -3.89 13.43
N LEU A 302 -5.37 -3.40 14.09
CA LEU A 302 -5.44 -3.33 15.56
C LEU A 302 -5.69 -4.72 16.20
N ILE A 303 -6.41 -5.61 15.52
CA ILE A 303 -6.74 -6.96 16.02
C ILE A 303 -5.53 -7.90 15.94
N SER A 304 -4.77 -7.84 14.84
CA SER A 304 -3.67 -8.78 14.59
C SER A 304 -2.49 -8.11 13.88
N PRO A 305 -1.86 -7.10 14.50
CA PRO A 305 -0.64 -6.51 13.97
C PRO A 305 0.53 -7.49 14.06
N MET A 306 1.47 -7.36 13.13
CA MET A 306 2.78 -8.00 13.20
C MET A 306 3.83 -6.90 13.15
N ILE A 307 4.31 -6.45 14.32
CA ILE A 307 5.35 -5.42 14.49
C ILE A 307 6.61 -6.00 15.11
N SER A 308 6.46 -6.70 16.25
CA SER A 308 7.57 -7.31 16.99
C SER A 308 7.24 -8.75 17.38
N LEU A 309 8.27 -9.58 17.51
CA LEU A 309 8.12 -10.95 18.03
C LEU A 309 8.37 -11.03 19.54
N THR A 310 8.86 -9.95 20.16
CA THR A 310 9.37 -9.95 21.55
C THR A 310 8.74 -8.89 22.44
N GLU A 311 7.95 -7.98 21.88
CA GLU A 311 7.36 -6.86 22.62
C GLU A 311 5.87 -6.72 22.32
N PRO A 312 5.09 -6.12 23.24
CA PRO A 312 3.67 -5.87 23.01
C PRO A 312 3.41 -4.95 21.82
N GLN A 313 2.38 -5.27 21.05
CA GLN A 313 2.19 -4.66 19.72
C GLN A 313 1.71 -3.19 19.78
N TRP A 314 0.64 -2.89 20.52
CA TRP A 314 0.03 -1.55 20.53
C TRP A 314 0.94 -0.46 21.10
N PRO A 315 1.72 -0.70 22.17
CA PRO A 315 2.70 0.28 22.65
C PRO A 315 3.72 0.67 21.57
N LEU A 316 4.21 -0.30 20.78
CA LEU A 316 5.11 -0.02 19.66
C LEU A 316 4.40 0.72 18.52
N MET A 317 3.19 0.30 18.17
CA MET A 317 2.37 0.97 17.15
C MET A 317 2.00 2.42 17.54
N ALA A 318 1.99 2.75 18.83
CA ALA A 318 1.70 4.10 19.31
C ALA A 318 2.88 5.07 19.08
N ILE A 319 4.07 4.55 18.79
CA ILE A 319 5.26 5.34 18.46
C ILE A 319 5.16 5.82 17.01
N PHE A 320 5.66 7.04 16.76
CA PHE A 320 5.71 7.61 15.40
C PHE A 320 6.60 6.77 14.48
N GLY A 321 6.12 6.52 13.26
CA GLY A 321 6.93 5.90 12.21
C GLY A 321 7.10 4.39 12.33
N ILE A 322 6.43 3.74 13.29
CA ILE A 322 6.47 2.28 13.46
C ILE A 322 5.23 1.65 12.84
N GLY A 323 5.45 0.74 11.88
CA GLY A 323 4.35 0.01 11.24
C GLY A 323 3.60 0.86 10.23
N ASP A 324 4.28 1.82 9.59
CA ASP A 324 3.72 2.78 8.63
C ASP A 324 2.79 2.13 7.61
N ARG A 325 3.15 0.91 7.19
CA ARG A 325 2.40 0.10 6.25
C ARG A 325 0.92 -0.08 6.61
N TYR A 326 0.58 -0.19 7.89
CA TYR A 326 -0.81 -0.37 8.36
C TYR A 326 -1.67 0.89 8.21
N TYR A 327 -1.04 2.06 8.10
CA TYR A 327 -1.72 3.36 8.15
C TYR A 327 -1.88 4.01 6.79
N VAL A 328 -1.21 3.50 5.75
CA VAL A 328 -1.24 4.06 4.40
C VAL A 328 -2.67 4.24 3.87
N ILE A 329 -3.50 3.20 3.90
CA ILE A 329 -4.88 3.28 3.41
C ILE A 329 -5.72 4.24 4.28
N PRO A 330 -5.67 4.17 5.62
CA PRO A 330 -6.28 5.18 6.50
C PRO A 330 -5.87 6.63 6.25
N ILE A 331 -4.57 6.89 6.02
CA ILE A 331 -4.05 8.22 5.70
C ILE A 331 -4.65 8.70 4.38
N ILE A 332 -4.63 7.87 3.33
CA ILE A 332 -5.23 8.23 2.04
C ILE A 332 -6.72 8.53 2.20
N SER A 333 -7.46 7.70 2.97
CA SER A 333 -8.88 7.93 3.23
C SER A 333 -9.11 9.27 3.93
N MET A 334 -8.31 9.60 4.96
CA MET A 334 -8.37 10.89 5.62
C MET A 334 -8.13 12.05 4.65
N LEU A 335 -7.05 11.99 3.87
CA LEU A 335 -6.66 13.06 2.96
C LEU A 335 -7.68 13.23 1.81
N VAL A 336 -8.26 12.16 1.29
CA VAL A 336 -9.39 12.22 0.35
C VAL A 336 -10.62 12.82 1.01
N GLY A 337 -10.85 12.56 2.29
CA GLY A 337 -11.88 13.24 3.10
C GLY A 337 -11.69 14.75 3.14
N PHE A 338 -10.45 15.24 3.26
CA PHE A 338 -10.16 16.67 3.17
C PHE A 338 -10.41 17.23 1.77
N VAL A 339 -10.14 16.46 0.72
CA VAL A 339 -10.52 16.81 -0.67
C VAL A 339 -12.04 16.95 -0.80
N VAL A 340 -12.82 16.01 -0.26
CA VAL A 340 -14.29 16.08 -0.22
C VAL A 340 -14.75 17.37 0.44
N LEU A 341 -14.24 17.68 1.64
CA LEU A 341 -14.62 18.89 2.36
C LEU A 341 -14.16 20.17 1.63
N SER A 342 -13.00 20.17 0.98
CA SER A 342 -12.48 21.31 0.21
C SER A 342 -13.35 21.71 -1.00
N ALA A 343 -14.24 20.80 -1.43
CA ALA A 343 -15.22 20.99 -2.49
C ALA A 343 -16.65 21.21 -1.97
N ASP A 344 -16.86 21.21 -0.65
CA ASP A 344 -18.18 21.40 -0.02
C ASP A 344 -18.75 22.80 -0.30
N LYS A 345 -20.09 22.91 -0.30
CA LYS A 345 -20.80 24.18 -0.50
C LYS A 345 -20.72 25.09 0.73
N ASN A 346 -20.60 24.52 1.93
CA ASN A 346 -20.45 25.25 3.17
C ASN A 346 -19.03 25.83 3.29
N ILE A 347 -18.94 27.15 3.44
CA ILE A 347 -17.67 27.88 3.42
C ILE A 347 -16.73 27.49 4.57
N ILE A 348 -17.26 27.11 5.73
CA ILE A 348 -16.46 26.72 6.90
C ILE A 348 -15.80 25.37 6.62
N LEU A 349 -16.58 24.36 6.22
CA LEU A 349 -16.05 23.03 5.89
C LEU A 349 -15.07 23.09 4.72
N LYS A 350 -15.38 23.91 3.72
CA LYS A 350 -14.50 24.19 2.58
C LYS A 350 -13.16 24.77 3.02
N SER A 351 -13.19 25.77 3.90
CA SER A 351 -11.98 26.41 4.42
C SER A 351 -11.15 25.44 5.26
N ILE A 352 -11.80 24.64 6.11
CA ILE A 352 -11.12 23.61 6.92
C ILE A 352 -10.44 22.57 6.02
N GLY A 353 -11.17 21.99 5.06
CA GLY A 353 -10.61 21.00 4.14
C GLY A 353 -9.43 21.54 3.35
N ARG A 354 -9.51 22.78 2.86
CA ARG A 354 -8.40 23.46 2.17
C ARG A 354 -7.21 23.70 3.08
N PHE A 355 -7.44 24.17 4.30
CA PHE A 355 -6.38 24.41 5.28
C PHE A 355 -5.61 23.12 5.59
N LEU A 356 -6.32 22.01 5.84
CA LEU A 356 -5.72 20.70 6.13
C LEU A 356 -4.95 20.12 4.93
N LEU A 357 -5.43 20.33 3.70
CA LEU A 357 -4.67 19.95 2.51
C LEU A 357 -3.40 20.80 2.36
N VAL A 358 -3.50 22.12 2.55
CA VAL A 358 -2.33 23.01 2.49
C VAL A 358 -1.31 22.64 3.56
N SER A 359 -1.74 22.33 4.79
CA SER A 359 -0.81 21.91 5.84
C SER A 359 -0.06 20.62 5.49
N MET A 360 -0.73 19.66 4.84
CA MET A 360 -0.07 18.47 4.30
C MET A 360 0.98 18.83 3.25
N PHE A 361 0.65 19.69 2.29
CA PHE A 361 1.61 20.12 1.27
C PHE A 361 2.80 20.91 1.85
N CYS A 362 2.59 21.68 2.91
CA CYS A 362 3.68 22.37 3.62
C CYS A 362 4.64 21.39 4.31
N ALA A 363 4.19 20.18 4.66
CA ALA A 363 5.04 19.15 5.27
C ALA A 363 5.84 18.34 4.24
N VAL A 364 5.44 18.35 2.96
CA VAL A 364 6.08 17.56 1.90
C VAL A 364 7.58 17.84 1.79
N PRO A 365 8.09 19.10 1.76
CA PRO A 365 9.53 19.35 1.63
C PRO A 365 10.38 18.71 2.74
N PHE A 366 9.86 18.64 3.96
CA PHE A 366 10.54 18.07 5.12
C PHE A 366 10.53 16.54 5.14
N ASN A 367 9.54 15.94 4.45
CA ASN A 367 9.35 14.49 4.37
C ASN A 367 9.51 13.99 2.94
N PHE A 368 10.15 14.78 2.05
CA PHE A 368 10.18 14.46 0.63
C PHE A 368 11.11 13.27 0.40
N SER A 369 12.36 13.37 0.82
CA SER A 369 13.34 12.32 0.63
C SER A 369 13.27 11.30 1.76
N TYR A 370 13.23 10.02 1.41
CA TYR A 370 13.38 8.96 2.39
C TYR A 370 14.84 8.64 2.70
N PRO A 371 15.14 8.09 3.90
CA PRO A 371 16.45 7.52 4.18
C PRO A 371 16.81 6.45 3.16
N ASN A 372 18.08 6.46 2.73
CA ASN A 372 18.60 5.42 1.84
C ASN A 372 18.62 4.06 2.56
N TYR A 373 18.50 2.97 1.81
CA TYR A 373 18.80 1.65 2.33
C TYR A 373 20.24 1.54 2.84
N VAL A 374 20.42 0.76 3.91
CA VAL A 374 21.75 0.42 4.41
C VAL A 374 22.38 -0.56 3.42
N ARG A 375 23.66 -0.37 3.11
CA ARG A 375 24.38 -1.24 2.15
C ARG A 375 24.80 -2.52 2.87
N THR A 376 24.21 -3.66 2.51
CA THR A 376 24.36 -4.94 3.24
C THR A 376 25.47 -5.84 2.69
N GLY A 377 26.29 -5.32 1.77
CA GLY A 377 27.31 -6.10 1.07
C GLY A 377 26.77 -6.89 -0.11
N PHE A 378 25.48 -7.27 -0.10
CA PHE A 378 24.76 -8.20 -0.99
C PHE A 378 25.38 -8.41 -2.39
N TYR A 379 25.67 -7.32 -3.11
CA TYR A 379 26.23 -7.38 -4.46
C TYR A 379 27.55 -8.16 -4.53
N LYS A 380 28.42 -8.02 -3.52
CA LYS A 380 29.70 -8.73 -3.43
C LYS A 380 29.47 -10.24 -3.28
N GLU A 381 28.59 -10.65 -2.37
CA GLU A 381 28.24 -12.05 -2.14
C GLU A 381 27.51 -12.63 -3.35
N ALA A 382 26.68 -11.82 -4.02
CA ALA A 382 25.95 -12.19 -5.24
C ALA A 382 26.89 -12.46 -6.42
N MET A 383 27.92 -11.63 -6.59
CA MET A 383 28.98 -11.86 -7.57
C MET A 383 29.79 -13.13 -7.27
N TYR A 384 30.12 -13.37 -6.00
CA TYR A 384 30.77 -14.61 -5.58
C TYR A 384 29.90 -15.84 -5.87
N PHE A 385 28.62 -15.81 -5.48
CA PHE A 385 27.67 -16.90 -5.72
C PHE A 385 27.44 -17.20 -7.20
N ALA A 386 27.49 -16.18 -8.06
CA ALA A 386 27.35 -16.37 -9.51
C ALA A 386 28.45 -17.27 -10.08
N GLY A 387 29.70 -17.09 -9.62
CA GLY A 387 30.88 -17.88 -10.04
C GLY A 387 31.21 -19.10 -9.17
N ALA A 388 30.51 -19.31 -8.05
CA ALA A 388 30.80 -20.40 -7.12
C ALA A 388 30.47 -21.79 -7.71
N PRO A 389 31.23 -22.85 -7.33
CA PRO A 389 30.88 -24.23 -7.66
C PRO A 389 29.51 -24.66 -7.15
N ARG A 390 28.92 -25.67 -7.80
CA ARG A 390 27.69 -26.33 -7.29
C ARG A 390 27.92 -26.88 -5.90
N GLY A 391 26.92 -26.74 -5.02
CA GLY A 391 26.98 -27.11 -3.61
C GLY A 391 27.57 -26.04 -2.69
N THR A 392 28.15 -24.95 -3.22
CA THR A 392 28.60 -23.85 -2.37
C THR A 392 27.41 -23.14 -1.71
N VAL A 393 27.48 -22.99 -0.38
CA VAL A 393 26.52 -22.21 0.41
C VAL A 393 27.06 -20.80 0.59
N VAL A 394 26.24 -19.80 0.27
CA VAL A 394 26.57 -18.39 0.46
C VAL A 394 25.46 -17.74 1.27
N LYS A 395 25.86 -16.94 2.25
CA LYS A 395 24.98 -16.12 3.09
C LYS A 395 24.92 -14.70 2.52
N PHE A 396 23.73 -14.12 2.54
CA PHE A 396 23.44 -12.77 2.09
C PHE A 396 22.76 -12.01 3.22
N ASP A 397 23.27 -10.82 3.52
CA ASP A 397 22.60 -9.91 4.44
C ASP A 397 21.63 -9.00 3.66
N GLU A 398 20.49 -8.67 4.26
CA GLU A 398 19.48 -7.80 3.66
C GLU A 398 18.96 -6.77 4.68
N ASN A 399 18.23 -5.76 4.20
CA ASN A 399 17.64 -4.76 5.09
C ASN A 399 16.34 -5.30 5.69
N PRO A 400 15.86 -4.82 6.84
CA PRO A 400 16.63 -4.04 7.82
C PRO A 400 17.71 -4.92 8.49
N SER A 401 18.66 -4.29 9.17
CA SER A 401 19.75 -5.00 9.87
C SER A 401 19.23 -6.15 10.74
N GLY A 402 19.90 -7.30 10.68
CA GLY A 402 19.51 -8.53 11.34
C GLY A 402 18.85 -9.55 10.42
N TRP A 403 18.32 -9.14 9.27
CA TRP A 403 17.79 -10.03 8.24
C TRP A 403 18.91 -10.59 7.37
N ASN A 404 18.83 -11.89 7.10
CA ASN A 404 19.78 -12.60 6.26
C ASN A 404 19.19 -13.91 5.74
N PHE A 405 19.74 -14.39 4.64
CA PHE A 405 19.37 -15.68 4.07
C PHE A 405 20.57 -16.39 3.49
N ALA A 406 20.43 -17.69 3.22
CA ALA A 406 21.49 -18.49 2.63
C ALA A 406 20.96 -19.30 1.45
N LEU A 407 21.76 -19.40 0.39
CA LEU A 407 21.46 -20.20 -0.78
C LEU A 407 22.57 -21.20 -1.05
N THR A 408 22.17 -22.38 -1.53
CA THR A 408 23.09 -23.41 -2.03
C THR A 408 23.09 -23.35 -3.55
N LYS A 409 24.27 -23.21 -4.16
CA LYS A 409 24.41 -23.17 -5.62
C LYS A 409 23.96 -24.49 -6.25
N LYS A 410 22.93 -24.44 -7.08
CA LYS A 410 22.37 -25.61 -7.79
C LYS A 410 23.13 -26.00 -9.06
#